data_AF-A0A8S0XTG3-F1
#
_entry.id   AF-A0A8S0XTG3-F1
#
_cell.length_a   1.000
_cell.length_b   1.000
_cell.length_c   1.000
_cell.angle_alpha   90.00
_cell.angle_beta   90.00
_cell.angle_gamma   90.00
#
_symmetry.space_group_name_H-M   'P 1'
#
loop_
_entity.id
_entity.type
_entity.pdbx_description
1 polymer ?
#
loop_
_entity_poly.entity_id
_entity_poly.type
_entity_poly.pdbx_seq_one_letter_code
_entity_poly.pdbx_strand_id
1 'polypeptide(L)'
;MAYASANDYVVLTHDLDFSAILAATHGEKPCVVQIRAEDVSPDVIGLQVIAAVRQMASELENSDLLNVDPNRTRMRLLPLNWSLD
;
A
#
# COMPACT_ATOMS: atom_id res chain seq x y z
N MET A 1 -5.57 12.40 2.88
CA MET A 1 -4.43 12.26 1.95
C MET A 1 -3.52 13.47 1.92
N ALA A 2 -4.04 14.70 1.91
CA ALA A 2 -3.23 15.92 1.84
C ALA A 2 -2.05 15.99 2.84
N TYR A 3 -2.24 15.61 4.11
CA TYR A 3 -1.14 15.61 5.09
C TYR A 3 -0.01 14.63 4.73
N ALA A 4 -0.35 13.38 4.42
CA ALA A 4 0.65 12.38 4.04
C ALA A 4 1.34 12.77 2.72
N SER A 5 0.60 13.30 1.75
CA SER A 5 1.14 13.81 0.49
C SER A 5 2.13 14.97 0.72
N ALA A 6 1.76 15.96 1.53
CA ALA A 6 2.60 17.12 1.84
C ALA A 6 3.88 16.79 2.64
N ASN A 7 3.97 15.59 3.21
CA ASN A 7 5.12 15.14 4.00
C ASN A 7 5.81 13.90 3.40
N ASP A 8 5.49 13.54 2.16
CA ASP A 8 6.04 12.36 1.48
C ASP A 8 5.92 11.06 2.28
N TYR A 9 4.80 10.91 3.01
CA TYR A 9 4.51 9.70 3.76
C TYR A 9 3.81 8.65 2.93
N VAL A 10 4.06 7.40 3.29
CA VAL A 10 3.32 6.23 2.82
C VAL A 10 2.21 5.91 3.82
N VAL A 11 1.00 5.65 3.32
CA VAL A 11 -0.13 5.25 4.16
C VAL A 11 -0.20 3.73 4.23
N LEU A 12 -0.01 3.16 5.42
CA LEU A 12 -0.24 1.73 5.67
C LEU A 12 -1.70 1.52 6.07
N THR A 13 -2.39 0.57 5.44
CA THR A 13 -3.80 0.28 5.71
C THR A 13 -4.13 -1.20 5.59
N HIS A 14 -5.16 -1.67 6.31
CA HIS A 14 -5.79 -2.99 6.11
C HIS A 14 -7.16 -2.87 5.43
N ASP A 15 -7.65 -1.64 5.25
CA ASP A 15 -8.91 -1.36 4.58
C ASP A 15 -8.80 -1.73 3.09
N LEU A 16 -9.66 -2.65 2.65
CA LEU A 16 -9.67 -3.16 1.27
C LEU A 16 -10.27 -2.15 0.28
N ASP A 17 -11.14 -1.26 0.73
CA ASP A 17 -11.82 -0.27 -0.10
C ASP A 17 -10.94 0.97 -0.35
N PHE A 18 -9.82 1.07 0.36
CA PHE A 18 -8.88 2.19 0.24
C PHE A 18 -8.31 2.37 -1.17
N SER A 19 -8.14 1.27 -1.91
CA SER A 19 -7.68 1.32 -3.31
C SER A 19 -8.70 2.00 -4.23
N ALA A 20 -10.00 1.91 -3.94
CA ALA A 20 -11.03 2.60 -4.70
C ALA A 20 -11.00 4.12 -4.43
N ILE A 21 -10.74 4.51 -3.18
CA ILE A 21 -10.55 5.92 -2.79
C ILE A 21 -9.31 6.51 -3.50
N LEU A 22 -8.22 5.74 -3.60
CA LEU A 22 -6.99 6.17 -4.25
C LEU A 22 -7.11 6.25 -5.79
N ALA A 23 -7.89 5.35 -6.41
CA ALA A 23 -8.20 5.44 -7.84
C ALA A 23 -8.98 6.73 -8.17
N ALA A 24 -9.86 7.18 -7.27
CA ALA A 24 -10.57 8.45 -7.41
C ALA A 24 -9.65 9.68 -7.33
N THR A 25 -8.45 9.56 -6.73
CA THR A 25 -7.41 10.60 -6.75
C THR A 25 -6.45 10.48 -7.93
N HIS A 26 -6.76 9.61 -8.90
CA HIS A 26 -5.97 9.38 -10.13
C HIS A 26 -4.51 8.99 -9.85
N GLY A 27 -4.24 8.43 -8.68
CA GLY A 27 -2.89 8.06 -8.27
C GLY A 27 -1.96 9.21 -7.94
N GLU A 28 -2.50 10.39 -7.63
CA GLU A 28 -1.68 11.36 -6.92
C GLU A 28 -1.32 10.85 -5.51
N LYS A 29 -0.10 11.17 -5.06
CA LYS A 29 0.42 10.87 -3.72
C LYS A 29 -0.62 11.13 -2.61
N PRO A 30 -0.56 10.37 -1.51
CA PRO A 30 0.53 9.49 -1.07
C PRO A 30 0.44 8.07 -1.60
N CYS A 31 1.57 7.37 -1.57
CA CYS A 31 1.63 5.95 -1.85
C CYS A 31 0.97 5.17 -0.71
N VAL A 32 0.28 4.08 -1.04
CA VAL A 32 -0.45 3.26 -0.07
C VAL A 32 0.15 1.85 -0.02
N VAL A 33 0.29 1.31 1.18
CA VAL A 33 0.60 -0.10 1.42
C VAL A 33 -0.63 -0.75 2.03
N GLN A 34 -1.27 -1.64 1.29
CA GLN A 34 -2.44 -2.39 1.75
C GLN A 34 -2.01 -3.77 2.27
N ILE A 35 -2.25 -4.03 3.55
CA ILE A 35 -2.03 -5.32 4.20
C ILE A 35 -3.25 -6.19 3.97
N ARG A 36 -3.04 -7.41 3.48
CA ARG A 36 -4.05 -8.46 3.36
C ARG A 36 -3.66 -9.62 4.26
N ALA A 37 -4.14 -9.58 5.49
CA ALA A 37 -3.92 -10.62 6.49
C ALA A 37 -5.20 -10.81 7.32
N GLU A 38 -5.41 -11.99 7.88
CA GLU A 38 -6.53 -12.24 8.81
C GLU A 38 -6.19 -11.72 10.21
N ASP A 39 -4.97 -11.96 10.67
CA ASP A 39 -4.44 -11.44 11.92
C ASP A 39 -3.45 -10.30 11.61
N VAL A 40 -3.77 -9.11 12.11
CA VAL A 40 -2.97 -7.89 11.92
C VAL A 40 -2.13 -7.52 13.14
N SER A 41 -2.06 -8.42 14.14
CA SER A 41 -1.25 -8.23 15.33
C SER A 41 0.22 -8.00 14.95
N PRO A 42 0.90 -6.98 15.52
CA PRO A 42 2.29 -6.67 15.17
C PRO A 42 3.25 -7.85 15.35
N ASP A 43 3.03 -8.69 16.36
CA ASP A 43 3.84 -9.88 16.61
C ASP A 43 3.71 -10.95 15.52
N VAL A 44 2.60 -10.94 14.77
CA VAL A 44 2.31 -11.90 13.70
C VAL A 44 2.84 -11.40 12.36
N ILE A 45 2.54 -10.15 11.98
CA ILE A 45 2.83 -9.64 10.64
C ILE A 45 3.95 -8.59 10.59
N GLY A 46 4.37 -8.03 11.72
CA GLY A 46 5.19 -6.82 11.78
C GLY A 46 6.53 -6.98 11.06
N LEU A 47 7.25 -8.09 11.30
CA LEU A 47 8.54 -8.34 10.66
C LEU A 47 8.41 -8.48 9.13
N GLN A 48 7.36 -9.14 8.66
CA GLN A 48 7.11 -9.34 7.24
C GLN A 48 6.73 -8.02 6.55
N VAL A 49 5.88 -7.20 7.20
CA VAL A 49 5.52 -5.87 6.70
C VAL A 49 6.76 -4.96 6.63
N ILE A 50 7.59 -4.92 7.68
CA ILE A 50 8.83 -4.14 7.67
C ILE A 50 9.76 -4.59 6.54
N ALA A 51 9.93 -5.90 6.35
CA ALA A 51 10.75 -6.44 5.28
C ALA A 51 10.21 -6.06 3.89
N ALA A 52 8.90 -6.20 3.67
CA ALA A 52 8.26 -5.84 2.40
C ALA A 52 8.41 -4.35 2.07
N VAL A 53 8.15 -3.46 3.04
CA VAL A 53 8.29 -2.01 2.86
C VAL A 53 9.74 -1.63 2.55
N ARG A 54 10.72 -2.23 3.24
CA ARG A 54 12.14 -1.99 2.96
C ARG A 54 12.56 -2.50 1.59
N GLN A 55 12.06 -3.67 1.18
CA GLN A 55 12.37 -4.25 -0.12
C GLN A 55 11.81 -3.41 -1.27
N MET A 56 10.70 -2.70 -1.04
CA MET A 56 10.01 -1.90 -2.06
C MET A 56 10.22 -0.40 -1.88
N ALA A 57 11.21 0.04 -1.09
CA ALA A 57 11.38 1.46 -0.77
C ALA A 57 11.52 2.35 -2.02
N SER A 58 12.35 1.93 -2.99
CA SER A 58 12.55 2.63 -4.26
C SER A 58 11.29 2.69 -5.13
N GLU A 59 10.48 1.63 -5.11
CA GLU A 59 9.25 1.52 -5.87
C GLU A 59 8.16 2.35 -5.20
N LEU A 60 8.09 2.36 -3.87
CA LEU A 60 7.16 3.18 -3.09
C LEU A 60 7.41 4.68 -3.27
N GLU A 61 8.61 5.11 -3.66
CA GLU A 61 8.85 6.51 -4.05
C GLU A 61 8.17 6.88 -5.38
N ASN A 62 7.93 5.89 -6.25
CA ASN A 62 7.50 6.06 -7.63
C ASN A 62 6.17 5.36 -7.97
N SER A 63 5.51 4.75 -6.98
CA SER A 63 4.32 3.93 -7.18
C SER A 63 3.26 4.25 -6.14
N ASP A 64 2.02 4.22 -6.58
CA ASP A 64 0.91 4.72 -5.78
C ASP A 64 0.30 3.65 -4.86
N LEU A 65 0.40 2.35 -5.18
CA LEU A 65 -0.17 1.28 -4.37
C LEU A 65 0.66 -0.02 -4.37
N LEU A 66 0.99 -0.51 -3.18
CA LEU A 66 1.61 -1.79 -2.90
C LEU A 66 0.64 -2.67 -2.09
N ASN A 67 0.37 -3.89 -2.56
CA ASN A 67 -0.29 -4.91 -1.75
C ASN A 67 0.74 -5.80 -1.07
N VAL A 68 0.56 -6.04 0.23
CA VAL A 68 1.34 -6.98 1.04
C VAL A 68 0.41 -8.07 1.55
N ASP A 69 0.62 -9.29 1.07
CA ASP A 69 0.03 -10.51 1.65
C ASP A 69 1.13 -11.28 2.40
N PRO A 70 1.19 -11.18 3.75
CA PRO A 70 2.22 -11.84 4.55
C PRO A 70 2.12 -13.37 4.49
N ASN A 71 0.92 -13.91 4.23
CA ASN A 71 0.66 -15.35 4.20
C ASN A 71 1.02 -15.98 2.86
N ARG A 72 1.01 -15.20 1.77
CA ARG A 72 1.31 -15.68 0.41
C ARG A 72 2.65 -15.17 -0.13
N THR A 73 3.42 -14.42 0.67
CA THR A 73 4.69 -13.80 0.25
C THR A 73 4.56 -13.09 -1.10
N ARG A 74 3.43 -12.42 -1.33
CA ARG A 74 3.14 -11.81 -2.64
C ARG A 74 3.06 -10.31 -2.49
N MET A 75 3.94 -9.63 -3.21
CA MET A 75 3.92 -8.19 -3.40
C MET A 75 3.45 -7.89 -4.81
N ARG A 76 2.57 -6.89 -4.96
CA ARG A 76 2.09 -6.44 -6.27
C ARG A 76 1.93 -4.93 -6.27
N LEU A 77 2.57 -4.28 -7.24
CA LEU A 77 2.25 -2.92 -7.64
C LEU A 77 0.96 -2.93 -8.47
N LEU A 78 0.04 -2.03 -8.16
CA LEU A 78 -1.18 -1.85 -8.93
C LEU A 78 -1.15 -0.52 -9.66
N PRO A 79 -1.28 -0.50 -11.00
CA PRO A 79 -1.52 0.74 -11.72
C PRO A 79 -2.90 1.30 -11.32
N LEU A 80 -2.96 2.59 -10.95
CA LEU A 80 -4.21 3.24 -10.51
C LEU A 80 -5.10 3.72 -11.65
N ASN A 81 -4.64 3.60 -12.89
CA ASN A 81 -5.39 3.83 -14.13
C ASN A 81 -6.35 2.67 -14.46
N TRP A 82 -7.00 2.09 -13.45
CA TRP A 82 -8.12 1.18 -13.66
C TRP A 82 -9.31 2.00 -14.15
N SER A 83 -9.56 2.02 -15.46
CA SER A 83 -10.90 2.31 -15.95
C SER A 83 -11.81 1.17 -15.44
N LEU A 84 -12.79 1.51 -14.61
CA LEU A 84 -13.95 0.66 -14.40
C LEU A 84 -14.74 0.68 -15.71
N ASP A 85 -14.34 -0.15 -16.67
CA ASP A 85 -15.21 -0.56 -17.78
C ASP A 85 -16.19 -1.64 -17.30
#